data_AF-A0A1G6GIK5-F1
#
_entry.id   AF-A0A1G6GIK5-F1
#
_cell.length_a   1.000
_cell.length_b   1.000
_cell.length_c   1.000
_cell.angle_alpha   90.00
_cell.angle_beta   90.00
_cell.angle_gamma   90.00
#
_symmetry.space_group_name_H-M   'P 1'
#
loop_
_entity.id
_entity.type
_entity.pdbx_description
1 polymer ?
#
loop_
_entity_poly.entity_id
_entity_poly.type
_entity_poly.pdbx_seq_one_letter_code
_entity_poly.pdbx_strand_id
1 'polypeptide(L)'
;MFFGTKWSFKFSYFWTSMIPAYIIFILRIFSELSDTVLKIYWPIGSQRTIFILRELQWVVLYIFTIISVISIFVLFHFIKIKRNKIKATRIIEINFNDFDKTPYKNGQSNILCVETHGFYKVNPNLIGYLLGTVFSSGTLSFSWSNSILIKILIFFIVQLLIWLYVMNSSDAVPNIILVLMKQDTIVIEDKYWILMNRKDLMYRLTGIKRIVPFASTDTRNRLYVVQENNNAKD
;
A
#
# COMPACT_ATOMS: atom_id res chain seq x y z
N MET A 1 10.82 -1.53 -4.69
CA MET A 1 10.69 -1.38 -3.24
C MET A 1 10.85 -2.68 -2.48
N PHE A 2 10.24 -3.79 -2.91
CA PHE A 2 10.10 -5.01 -2.10
C PHE A 2 11.25 -6.02 -2.19
N PHE A 3 12.45 -5.60 -2.58
CA PHE A 3 13.52 -6.56 -2.80
C PHE A 3 13.92 -7.26 -1.48
N GLY A 4 13.95 -8.59 -1.51
CA GLY A 4 14.22 -9.44 -0.33
C GLY A 4 13.09 -9.55 0.70
N THR A 5 11.95 -8.87 0.53
CA THR A 5 10.79 -9.05 1.43
C THR A 5 10.10 -10.39 1.15
N LYS A 6 9.43 -10.96 2.17
CA LYS A 6 8.67 -12.20 2.01
C LYS A 6 7.51 -12.01 1.03
N TRP A 7 7.20 -13.02 0.22
CA TRP A 7 6.11 -12.98 -0.75
C TRP A 7 4.76 -12.58 -0.11
N SER A 8 4.46 -13.09 1.09
CA SER A 8 3.25 -12.72 1.82
C SER A 8 3.15 -11.23 2.12
N PHE A 9 4.25 -10.57 2.51
CA PHE A 9 4.27 -9.12 2.70
C PHE A 9 4.02 -8.39 1.38
N LYS A 10 4.64 -8.82 0.28
CA LYS A 10 4.43 -8.21 -1.04
C LYS A 10 2.97 -8.30 -1.47
N PHE A 11 2.39 -9.48 -1.34
CA PHE A 11 0.99 -9.74 -1.68
C PHE A 11 0.07 -8.88 -0.82
N SER A 12 0.23 -8.91 0.49
CA SER A 12 -0.59 -8.12 1.41
C SER A 12 -0.45 -6.61 1.17
N TYR A 13 0.75 -6.12 0.89
CA TYR A 13 0.96 -4.71 0.56
C TYR A 13 0.24 -4.32 -0.73
N PHE A 14 0.42 -5.08 -1.80
CA PHE A 14 -0.24 -4.79 -3.08
C PHE A 14 -1.76 -4.89 -2.97
N TRP A 15 -2.26 -5.98 -2.37
CA TRP A 15 -3.68 -6.21 -2.18
C TRP A 15 -4.32 -5.03 -1.47
N THR A 16 -3.74 -4.60 -0.34
CA THR A 16 -4.25 -3.46 0.44
C THR A 16 -4.14 -2.13 -0.31
N SER A 17 -3.10 -1.94 -1.12
CA SER A 17 -2.95 -0.74 -1.96
C SER A 17 -4.04 -0.66 -3.05
N MET A 18 -4.52 -1.80 -3.54
CA MET A 18 -5.51 -1.90 -4.62
C MET A 18 -6.95 -2.02 -4.13
N ILE A 19 -7.20 -2.13 -2.82
CA ILE A 19 -8.55 -2.19 -2.23
C ILE A 19 -9.52 -1.15 -2.80
N PRO A 20 -9.15 0.15 -2.96
CA PRO A 20 -10.05 1.13 -3.55
C PRO A 20 -10.52 0.76 -4.96
N ALA A 21 -9.61 0.25 -5.80
CA ALA A 21 -9.93 -0.22 -7.15
C ALA A 21 -10.89 -1.41 -7.11
N TYR A 22 -10.60 -2.38 -6.23
CA TYR A 22 -11.42 -3.58 -6.08
C TYR A 22 -12.83 -3.26 -5.63
N ILE A 23 -13.00 -2.35 -4.66
CA ILE A 23 -14.32 -1.93 -4.18
C ILE A 23 -15.15 -1.36 -5.34
N ILE A 24 -14.58 -0.43 -6.11
CA ILE A 24 -15.29 0.21 -7.24
C ILE A 24 -15.66 -0.82 -8.30
N PHE A 25 -14.71 -1.69 -8.66
CA PHE A 25 -14.94 -2.73 -9.64
C PHE A 25 -16.05 -3.70 -9.23
N ILE A 26 -16.02 -4.19 -7.97
CA ILE A 26 -17.04 -5.10 -7.42
C ILE A 26 -18.41 -4.42 -7.41
N LEU A 27 -18.51 -3.20 -6.87
CA LEU A 27 -19.77 -2.46 -6.80
C LEU A 27 -20.39 -2.26 -8.19
N ARG A 28 -19.58 -1.93 -9.19
CA ARG A 28 -20.07 -1.75 -10.56
C ARG A 28 -20.55 -3.06 -11.18
N ILE A 29 -19.76 -4.12 -11.08
CA ILE A 29 -20.14 -5.44 -11.61
C ILE A 29 -21.43 -5.93 -10.96
N PHE A 30 -21.61 -5.68 -9.66
CA PHE A 30 -22.84 -6.06 -8.96
C PHE A 30 -24.05 -5.29 -9.47
N SER A 31 -23.91 -3.98 -9.69
CA SER A 31 -24.96 -3.15 -10.28
C SER A 31 -25.34 -3.59 -11.70
N GLU A 32 -24.35 -3.88 -12.55
CA GLU A 32 -24.63 -4.33 -13.93
C GLU A 32 -25.25 -5.73 -13.96
N LEU A 33 -24.80 -6.62 -13.08
CA LEU A 33 -25.38 -7.95 -12.94
C LEU A 33 -26.83 -7.87 -12.44
N SER A 34 -27.12 -7.01 -11.45
CA SER A 34 -28.49 -6.83 -10.96
C SER A 34 -29.42 -6.30 -12.05
N ASP A 35 -28.97 -5.33 -12.84
CA ASP A 35 -29.77 -4.78 -13.95
C ASP A 35 -30.01 -5.81 -15.05
N THR A 36 -28.98 -6.61 -15.38
CA THR A 36 -29.06 -7.66 -16.39
C THR A 36 -30.02 -8.77 -15.95
N VAL A 37 -29.92 -9.20 -14.69
CA VAL A 37 -30.82 -10.19 -14.10
C VAL A 37 -32.25 -9.67 -14.09
N LEU A 38 -32.47 -8.43 -13.66
CA LEU A 38 -33.79 -7.84 -13.61
C LEU A 38 -34.39 -7.73 -15.02
N LYS A 39 -33.64 -7.29 -16.04
CA LYS A 39 -34.16 -7.19 -17.42
C LYS A 39 -34.48 -8.53 -18.08
N ILE A 40 -33.62 -9.54 -17.90
CA ILE A 40 -33.77 -10.84 -18.58
C ILE A 40 -34.82 -11.72 -17.88
N TYR A 41 -34.85 -11.70 -16.54
CA TYR A 41 -35.65 -12.64 -15.75
C TYR A 41 -36.98 -12.06 -15.26
N TRP A 42 -37.25 -10.76 -15.44
CA TRP A 42 -38.55 -10.14 -15.12
C TRP A 42 -39.75 -10.75 -15.86
N PRO A 43 -39.66 -11.15 -17.16
CA PRO A 43 -40.83 -11.67 -17.86
C PRO A 43 -40.97 -13.21 -17.81
N ILE A 44 -39.87 -13.97 -17.67
CA ILE A 44 -39.85 -15.45 -17.88
C ILE A 44 -39.03 -16.19 -16.80
N GLY A 45 -38.36 -15.46 -15.90
CA GLY A 45 -37.29 -16.02 -15.10
C GLY A 45 -37.73 -16.80 -13.85
N SER A 46 -37.26 -18.04 -13.73
CA SER A 46 -37.44 -18.81 -12.50
C SER A 46 -36.82 -18.06 -11.31
N GLN A 47 -37.59 -17.88 -10.22
CA GLN A 47 -37.11 -17.22 -8.98
C GLN A 47 -35.79 -17.82 -8.46
N ARG A 48 -35.51 -19.09 -8.79
CA ARG A 48 -34.27 -19.79 -8.45
C ARG A 48 -33.03 -19.16 -9.07
N THR A 49 -33.07 -18.71 -10.32
CA THR A 49 -31.88 -18.16 -11.00
C THR A 49 -31.48 -16.80 -10.43
N ILE A 50 -32.48 -15.96 -10.11
CA ILE A 50 -32.28 -14.66 -9.45
C ILE A 50 -31.67 -14.87 -8.06
N PHE A 51 -32.17 -15.86 -7.31
CA PHE A 51 -31.64 -16.21 -5.99
C PHE A 51 -30.19 -16.66 -6.05
N ILE A 52 -29.84 -17.60 -6.93
CA ILE A 52 -28.46 -18.14 -7.06
C ILE A 52 -27.45 -17.03 -7.40
N LEU A 53 -27.80 -16.12 -8.33
CA LEU A 53 -26.90 -15.03 -8.73
C LEU A 53 -26.68 -14.02 -7.60
N ARG A 54 -27.71 -13.75 -6.79
CA ARG A 54 -27.59 -12.90 -5.61
C ARG A 54 -26.70 -13.53 -4.53
N GLU A 55 -26.86 -14.82 -4.25
CA GLU A 55 -26.00 -15.53 -3.31
C GLU A 55 -24.53 -15.55 -3.77
N LEU A 56 -24.29 -15.71 -5.07
CA LEU A 56 -22.93 -15.66 -5.63
C LEU A 56 -22.25 -14.31 -5.40
N GLN A 57 -22.98 -13.20 -5.51
CA GLN A 57 -22.45 -11.85 -5.22
C GLN A 57 -22.00 -11.74 -3.75
N TRP A 58 -22.81 -12.24 -2.81
CA TRP A 58 -22.45 -12.23 -1.39
C TRP A 58 -21.23 -13.08 -1.09
N VAL A 59 -21.11 -14.25 -1.73
CA VAL A 59 -19.92 -15.11 -1.61
C VAL A 59 -18.67 -14.38 -2.08
N VAL A 60 -18.71 -13.70 -3.24
CA VAL A 60 -17.58 -12.91 -3.76
C VAL A 60 -17.20 -11.80 -2.79
N LEU A 61 -18.17 -11.07 -2.23
CA LEU A 61 -17.92 -10.02 -1.25
C LEU A 61 -17.31 -10.58 0.05
N TYR A 62 -17.80 -11.73 0.50
CA TYR A 62 -17.30 -12.40 1.70
C TYR A 62 -15.84 -12.86 1.53
N ILE A 63 -15.51 -13.48 0.39
CA ILE A 63 -14.14 -13.86 0.05
C ILE A 63 -13.24 -12.62 -0.02
N PHE A 64 -13.69 -11.56 -0.70
CA PHE A 64 -12.95 -10.32 -0.81
C PHE A 64 -12.65 -9.67 0.56
N THR A 65 -13.66 -9.63 1.44
CA THR A 65 -13.51 -9.05 2.79
C THR A 65 -12.56 -9.87 3.65
N ILE A 66 -12.66 -11.21 3.63
CA ILE A 66 -11.73 -12.09 4.34
C ILE A 66 -10.29 -11.87 3.88
N ILE A 67 -10.03 -11.92 2.57
CA ILE A 67 -8.67 -11.75 2.02
C ILE A 67 -8.12 -10.37 2.39
N SER A 68 -8.96 -9.34 2.35
CA SER A 68 -8.59 -7.98 2.73
C SER A 68 -8.22 -7.87 4.21
N VAL A 69 -9.03 -8.41 5.11
CA VAL A 69 -8.76 -8.41 6.56
C VAL A 69 -7.48 -9.17 6.88
N ILE A 70 -7.30 -10.37 6.31
CA ILE A 70 -6.07 -11.16 6.48
C ILE A 70 -4.86 -10.37 5.98
N SER A 71 -4.95 -9.75 4.80
CA SER A 71 -3.86 -8.96 4.23
C SER A 71 -3.48 -7.76 5.09
N ILE A 72 -4.47 -7.05 5.64
CA ILE A 72 -4.25 -5.93 6.57
C ILE A 72 -3.53 -6.42 7.84
N PHE A 73 -3.99 -7.53 8.42
CA PHE A 73 -3.38 -8.10 9.61
C PHE A 73 -1.94 -8.53 9.37
N VAL A 74 -1.68 -9.24 8.27
CA VAL A 74 -0.34 -9.67 7.86
C VAL A 74 0.58 -8.46 7.66
N LEU A 75 0.12 -7.43 6.93
CA LEU A 75 0.88 -6.20 6.70
C LEU A 75 1.29 -5.54 8.01
N PHE A 76 0.33 -5.36 8.93
CA PHE A 76 0.58 -4.76 10.23
C PHE A 76 1.57 -5.57 11.06
N HIS A 77 1.38 -6.90 11.09
CA HIS A 77 2.22 -7.81 11.84
C HIS A 77 3.69 -7.73 11.36
N PHE A 78 3.92 -7.71 10.04
CA PHE A 78 5.25 -7.55 9.47
C PHE A 78 5.90 -6.21 9.84
N ILE A 79 5.16 -5.10 9.74
CA ILE A 79 5.67 -3.77 10.09
C ILE A 79 6.07 -3.73 11.57
N LYS A 80 5.21 -4.23 12.46
CA LYS A 80 5.45 -4.27 13.91
C LYS A 80 6.67 -5.12 14.26
N ILE A 81 6.81 -6.32 13.70
CA ILE A 81 7.97 -7.18 13.93
C ILE A 81 9.27 -6.48 13.52
N LYS A 82 9.27 -5.81 12.36
CA LYS A 82 10.47 -5.17 11.83
C LYS A 82 10.87 -3.93 12.62
N ARG A 83 9.90 -3.16 13.10
CA ARG A 83 10.13 -1.99 13.96
C ARG A 83 10.78 -2.38 15.30
N ASN A 84 10.38 -3.53 15.86
CA ASN A 84 10.88 -4.01 17.15
C ASN A 84 12.21 -4.76 17.05
N LYS A 85 12.73 -5.03 15.85
CA LYS A 85 13.95 -5.81 15.68
C LYS A 85 15.18 -4.91 15.88
N ILE A 86 15.80 -5.04 17.06
CA ILE A 86 16.88 -4.16 17.54
C ILE A 86 18.20 -4.28 16.73
N LYS A 87 18.44 -5.43 16.07
CA LYS A 87 19.69 -5.72 15.36
C LYS A 87 19.47 -5.73 13.85
N ALA A 88 19.69 -4.59 13.20
CA ALA A 88 19.85 -4.51 11.75
C ALA A 88 21.34 -4.28 11.40
N THR A 89 21.83 -4.99 10.40
CA THR A 89 23.24 -4.99 9.96
C THR A 89 23.64 -3.75 9.16
N ARG A 90 22.68 -2.93 8.73
CA ARG A 90 22.90 -1.59 8.14
C ARG A 90 21.90 -0.62 8.73
N ILE A 91 22.39 0.24 9.62
CA ILE A 91 21.63 1.36 10.18
C ILE A 91 22.00 2.60 9.36
N ILE A 92 21.00 3.40 8.99
CA ILE A 92 21.22 4.71 8.38
C ILE A 92 20.60 5.72 9.33
N GLU A 93 21.34 6.78 9.63
CA GLU A 93 20.85 7.92 10.39
C GLU A 93 20.31 8.96 9.43
N ILE A 94 19.13 9.51 9.72
CA ILE A 94 18.52 10.57 8.93
C ILE A 94 18.34 11.76 9.85
N ASN A 95 18.94 12.87 9.46
CA ASN A 95 18.82 14.13 10.16
C ASN A 95 17.69 14.96 9.54
N PHE A 96 16.59 15.11 10.28
CA PHE A 96 15.43 15.90 9.88
C PHE A 96 15.51 17.37 10.32
N ASN A 97 16.68 17.85 10.76
CA ASN A 97 16.83 19.25 11.13
C ASN A 97 16.75 20.18 9.91
N ASP A 98 16.18 21.37 10.14
CA ASP A 98 16.18 22.47 9.17
C ASP A 98 17.58 23.06 8.99
N PHE A 99 17.81 23.76 7.88
CA PHE A 99 19.11 24.35 7.48
C PHE A 99 19.82 25.14 8.60
N ASP A 100 19.06 25.78 9.50
CA ASP A 100 19.61 26.68 10.53
C ASP A 100 20.06 25.96 11.82
N LYS A 101 19.83 24.66 11.94
CA LYS A 101 20.30 23.85 13.07
C LYS A 101 21.58 23.14 12.65
N THR A 102 22.70 23.53 13.27
CA THR A 102 24.08 23.08 13.00
C THR A 102 24.18 21.69 12.34
N PRO A 103 24.89 21.55 11.20
CA PRO A 103 25.13 20.25 10.60
C PRO A 103 25.78 19.32 11.63
N TYR A 104 25.43 18.04 11.57
CA TYR A 104 26.00 17.06 12.48
C TYR A 104 27.52 17.08 12.31
N LYS A 105 28.28 17.21 13.40
CA LYS A 105 29.75 17.20 13.34
C LYS A 105 30.20 15.88 12.70
N ASN A 106 30.64 15.96 11.44
CA ASN A 106 31.35 14.88 10.76
C ASN A 106 32.51 14.41 11.64
N GLY A 107 32.42 13.20 12.20
CA GLY A 107 33.55 12.60 12.93
C GLY A 107 33.27 11.64 14.08
N GLN A 108 32.03 11.31 14.47
CA GLN A 108 31.79 10.47 15.66
C GLN A 108 31.02 9.15 15.44
N SER A 109 30.53 8.84 14.24
CA SER A 109 29.88 7.56 13.97
C SER A 109 30.27 7.00 12.59
N ASN A 110 30.59 5.69 12.53
CA ASN A 110 30.77 4.94 11.26
C ASN A 110 29.42 4.65 10.55
N ILE A 111 28.38 5.42 10.88
CA ILE A 111 27.01 5.22 10.42
C ILE A 111 26.72 6.26 9.35
N LEU A 112 26.21 5.84 8.19
CA LEU A 112 25.82 6.77 7.13
C LEU A 112 24.72 7.71 7.65
N CYS A 113 24.98 9.01 7.63
CA CYS A 113 24.01 10.04 7.96
C CYS A 113 23.53 10.74 6.69
N VAL A 114 22.22 10.87 6.51
CA VAL A 114 21.59 11.58 5.39
C VAL A 114 20.90 12.83 5.94
N GLU A 115 21.31 14.00 5.45
CA GLU A 115 20.73 15.29 5.84
C GLU A 115 19.56 15.64 4.94
N THR A 116 18.35 15.74 5.49
CA THR A 116 17.16 16.07 4.69
C THR A 116 17.02 17.57 4.45
N HIS A 117 17.66 18.40 5.28
CA HIS A 117 17.52 19.86 5.25
C HIS A 117 16.05 20.33 5.25
N GLY A 118 15.19 19.65 6.03
CA GLY A 118 13.73 19.90 6.03
C GLY A 118 12.96 19.44 4.78
N PHE A 119 13.61 18.97 3.71
CA PHE A 119 12.93 18.51 2.49
C PHE A 119 12.62 17.01 2.52
N TYR A 120 11.33 16.68 2.64
CA TYR A 120 10.82 15.31 2.50
C TYR A 120 9.38 15.33 1.97
N LYS A 121 8.97 14.24 1.30
CA LYS A 121 7.59 14.07 0.83
C LYS A 121 6.86 13.09 1.73
N VAL A 122 5.66 13.43 2.19
CA VAL A 122 4.79 12.54 2.97
C VAL A 122 3.73 11.95 2.05
N ASN A 123 3.64 10.61 2.01
CA ASN A 123 2.74 9.84 1.16
C ASN A 123 2.72 10.35 -0.31
N PRO A 124 3.89 10.48 -0.96
CA PRO A 124 3.94 11.05 -2.30
C PRO A 124 3.09 10.24 -3.27
N ASN A 125 2.50 10.95 -4.23
CA ASN A 125 1.68 10.38 -5.30
C ASN A 125 0.39 9.68 -4.84
N LEU A 126 0.01 9.74 -3.55
CA LEU A 126 -1.22 9.10 -3.05
C LEU A 126 -2.48 9.63 -3.75
N ILE A 127 -2.59 10.94 -3.91
CA ILE A 127 -3.74 11.56 -4.59
C ILE A 127 -3.79 11.14 -6.06
N GLY A 128 -2.66 11.27 -6.77
CA GLY A 128 -2.56 10.87 -8.19
C GLY A 128 -2.82 9.37 -8.38
N TYR A 129 -2.34 8.53 -7.48
CA TYR A 129 -2.59 7.10 -7.48
C TYR A 129 -4.05 6.77 -7.21
N LEU A 130 -4.67 7.40 -6.20
CA LEU A 130 -6.09 7.19 -5.91
C LEU A 130 -6.94 7.63 -7.10
N LEU A 131 -6.74 8.84 -7.61
CA LEU A 131 -7.47 9.33 -8.78
C LEU A 131 -7.23 8.44 -10.00
N GLY A 132 -5.99 8.08 -10.31
CA GLY A 132 -5.67 7.23 -11.45
C GLY A 132 -6.25 5.82 -11.32
N THR A 133 -6.18 5.21 -10.13
CA THR A 133 -6.67 3.85 -9.85
C THR A 133 -8.19 3.79 -9.78
N VAL A 134 -8.83 4.76 -9.11
CA VAL A 134 -10.29 4.90 -9.01
C VAL A 134 -10.89 5.23 -10.38
N PHE A 135 -10.27 6.16 -11.12
CA PHE A 135 -10.77 6.58 -12.43
C PHE A 135 -10.56 5.49 -13.49
N SER A 136 -9.43 4.79 -13.50
CA SER A 136 -9.21 3.67 -14.44
C SER A 136 -10.12 2.48 -14.16
N SER A 137 -10.29 2.11 -12.88
CA SER A 137 -11.23 1.03 -12.50
C SER A 137 -12.67 1.40 -12.82
N GLY A 138 -13.08 2.65 -12.57
CA GLY A 138 -14.37 3.19 -12.99
C GLY A 138 -14.53 3.17 -14.52
N THR A 139 -13.63 3.76 -15.28
CA THR A 139 -13.75 3.88 -16.75
C THR A 139 -13.73 2.54 -17.49
N LEU A 140 -12.87 1.60 -17.09
CA LEU A 140 -12.91 0.22 -17.62
C LEU A 140 -14.28 -0.43 -17.40
N SER A 141 -14.88 -0.17 -16.24
CA SER A 141 -16.19 -0.70 -15.87
C SER A 141 -17.37 0.00 -16.58
N PHE A 142 -17.19 1.23 -17.07
CA PHE A 142 -18.22 2.02 -17.78
C PHE A 142 -18.41 1.69 -19.27
N SER A 143 -17.60 0.81 -19.88
CA SER A 143 -17.83 0.41 -21.28
C SER A 143 -19.10 -0.45 -21.40
N TRP A 144 -20.26 0.19 -21.64
CA TRP A 144 -21.58 -0.45 -21.69
C TRP A 144 -21.71 -1.54 -22.77
N SER A 145 -20.84 -1.56 -23.77
CA SER A 145 -20.89 -2.49 -24.91
C SER A 145 -20.23 -3.84 -24.64
N ASN A 146 -19.36 -3.94 -23.63
CA ASN A 146 -18.57 -5.15 -23.39
C ASN A 146 -19.29 -6.09 -22.43
N SER A 147 -19.21 -7.39 -22.68
CA SER A 147 -19.74 -8.39 -21.76
C SER A 147 -19.05 -8.29 -20.40
N ILE A 148 -19.79 -8.59 -19.32
CA ILE A 148 -19.29 -8.60 -17.94
C ILE A 148 -18.01 -9.46 -17.83
N LEU A 149 -17.97 -10.59 -18.56
CA LEU A 149 -16.82 -11.49 -18.60
C LEU A 149 -15.57 -10.80 -19.17
N ILE A 150 -15.69 -10.05 -20.27
CA ILE A 150 -14.58 -9.29 -20.86
C ILE A 150 -14.07 -8.24 -19.86
N LYS A 151 -14.96 -7.55 -19.15
CA LYS A 151 -14.57 -6.57 -18.11
C LYS A 151 -13.77 -7.21 -16.98
N ILE A 152 -14.21 -8.37 -16.48
CA ILE A 152 -13.50 -9.15 -15.45
C ILE A 152 -12.13 -9.62 -15.97
N LEU A 153 -12.06 -10.12 -17.19
CA LEU A 153 -10.82 -10.57 -17.82
C LEU A 153 -9.81 -9.43 -17.93
N ILE A 154 -10.23 -8.29 -18.50
CA ILE A 154 -9.36 -7.12 -18.66
C ILE A 154 -8.89 -6.61 -17.30
N PHE A 155 -9.81 -6.53 -16.32
CA PHE A 155 -9.45 -6.12 -14.97
C PHE A 155 -8.36 -7.04 -14.38
N PHE A 156 -8.54 -8.35 -14.48
CA PHE A 156 -7.55 -9.32 -13.98
C PHE A 156 -6.19 -9.19 -14.68
N ILE A 157 -6.16 -9.05 -16.01
CA ILE A 157 -4.92 -8.87 -16.79
C ILE A 157 -4.21 -7.60 -16.34
N VAL A 158 -4.93 -6.47 -16.23
CA VAL A 158 -4.35 -5.20 -15.79
C VAL A 158 -3.79 -5.32 -14.37
N GLN A 159 -4.52 -5.95 -13.43
CA GLN A 159 -4.03 -6.16 -12.07
C GLN A 159 -2.78 -7.03 -12.03
N LEU A 160 -2.71 -8.08 -12.86
CA LEU A 160 -1.53 -8.93 -12.97
C LEU A 160 -0.33 -8.15 -13.52
N LEU A 161 -0.53 -7.31 -14.55
CA LEU A 161 0.53 -6.45 -15.10
C LEU A 161 1.04 -5.45 -14.07
N ILE A 162 0.14 -4.78 -13.34
CA ILE A 162 0.54 -3.85 -12.28
C ILE A 162 1.27 -4.61 -11.17
N TRP A 163 0.80 -5.79 -10.77
CA TRP A 163 1.50 -6.64 -9.80
C TRP A 163 2.93 -6.94 -10.25
N LEU A 164 3.12 -7.43 -11.48
CA LEU A 164 4.45 -7.73 -12.03
C LEU A 164 5.35 -6.48 -12.07
N TYR A 165 4.80 -5.33 -12.47
CA TYR A 165 5.51 -4.06 -12.45
C TYR A 165 5.97 -3.68 -11.03
N VAL A 166 5.06 -3.74 -10.05
CA VAL A 166 5.33 -3.36 -8.66
C VAL A 166 6.33 -4.30 -7.99
N MET A 167 6.29 -5.60 -8.31
CA MET A 167 7.25 -6.57 -7.79
C MET A 167 8.68 -6.30 -8.26
N ASN A 168 8.83 -5.72 -9.45
CA ASN A 168 10.12 -5.47 -10.09
C ASN A 168 10.57 -4.00 -10.02
N SER A 169 9.67 -3.07 -9.70
CA SER A 169 9.99 -1.65 -9.56
C SER A 169 10.68 -1.34 -8.23
N SER A 170 11.48 -0.26 -8.21
CA SER A 170 12.07 0.32 -7.01
C SER A 170 11.14 1.26 -6.25
N ASP A 171 10.10 1.78 -6.92
CA ASP A 171 9.18 2.76 -6.37
C ASP A 171 8.16 2.13 -5.41
N ALA A 172 7.67 2.93 -4.45
CA ALA A 172 6.54 2.50 -3.65
C ALA A 172 5.22 2.77 -4.37
N VAL A 173 4.27 1.88 -4.11
CA VAL A 173 2.88 2.12 -4.46
C VAL A 173 2.20 2.81 -3.27
N PRO A 174 1.53 3.94 -3.46
CA PRO A 174 0.78 4.55 -2.38
C PRO A 174 -0.29 3.61 -1.82
N ASN A 175 -0.41 3.57 -0.49
CA ASN A 175 -1.31 2.64 0.18
C ASN A 175 -2.18 3.39 1.21
N ILE A 176 -3.42 3.69 0.83
CA ILE A 176 -4.38 4.41 1.69
C ILE A 176 -4.69 3.65 2.99
N ILE A 177 -4.61 2.32 2.98
CA ILE A 177 -4.87 1.52 4.17
C ILE A 177 -3.79 1.73 5.22
N LEU A 178 -2.53 1.86 4.81
CA LEU A 178 -1.45 2.25 5.74
C LEU A 178 -1.72 3.62 6.37
N VAL A 179 -2.16 4.59 5.57
CA VAL A 179 -2.52 5.94 6.04
C VAL A 179 -3.65 5.89 7.07
N LEU A 180 -4.68 5.06 6.83
CA LEU A 180 -5.78 4.83 7.79
C LEU A 180 -5.30 4.15 9.06
N MET A 181 -4.32 3.26 8.95
CA MET A 181 -3.64 2.60 10.08
C MET A 181 -2.62 3.50 10.79
N LYS A 182 -2.59 4.80 10.49
CA LYS A 182 -1.66 5.79 11.06
C LYS A 182 -0.19 5.48 10.76
N GLN A 183 0.07 4.79 9.64
CA GLN A 183 1.39 4.58 9.06
C GLN A 183 1.54 5.49 7.85
N ASP A 184 2.46 6.43 7.89
CA ASP A 184 2.78 7.31 6.78
C ASP A 184 4.10 6.87 6.14
N THR A 185 4.18 7.02 4.81
CA THR A 185 5.40 6.74 4.05
C THR A 185 6.10 8.05 3.74
N ILE A 186 7.36 8.19 4.17
CA ILE A 186 8.17 9.38 3.93
C ILE A 186 9.23 9.07 2.90
N VAL A 187 9.41 9.98 1.95
CA VAL A 187 10.39 9.87 0.89
C VAL A 187 11.42 10.98 0.97
N ILE A 188 12.68 10.57 0.99
CA ILE A 188 13.85 11.45 1.00
C ILE A 188 14.71 11.13 -0.21
N GLU A 189 15.07 12.17 -0.96
CA GLU A 189 15.86 12.12 -2.21
C GLU A 189 15.33 11.10 -3.25
N ASP A 190 14.05 10.74 -3.20
CA ASP A 190 13.44 9.67 -4.03
C ASP A 190 14.17 8.29 -3.94
N LYS A 191 15.02 8.11 -2.91
CA LYS A 191 15.81 6.90 -2.65
C LYS A 191 15.33 6.15 -1.42
N TYR A 192 15.00 6.86 -0.35
CA TYR A 192 14.66 6.26 0.93
C TYR A 192 13.15 6.32 1.15
N TRP A 193 12.48 5.17 1.10
CA TRP A 193 11.06 5.06 1.40
C TRP A 193 10.89 4.52 2.82
N ILE A 194 10.46 5.38 3.73
CA ILE A 194 10.49 5.12 5.17
C ILE A 194 9.07 5.00 5.69
N LEU A 195 8.73 3.85 6.27
CA LEU A 195 7.48 3.69 7.00
C LEU A 195 7.65 4.24 8.42
N MET A 196 6.80 5.20 8.77
CA MET A 196 6.79 5.87 10.08
C MET A 196 5.38 5.92 10.66
N ASN A 197 5.28 5.89 11.99
CA ASN A 197 4.02 6.20 12.65
C ASN A 197 3.69 7.68 12.48
N ARG A 198 2.42 7.99 12.23
CA ARG A 198 1.92 9.38 12.16
C ARG A 198 2.22 10.18 13.43
N LYS A 199 2.19 9.54 14.60
CA LYS A 199 2.52 10.21 15.87
C LYS A 199 3.96 10.72 15.88
N ASP A 200 4.89 9.94 15.30
CA ASP A 200 6.30 10.33 15.22
C ASP A 200 6.48 11.49 14.22
N LEU A 201 5.65 11.54 13.17
CA LEU A 201 5.56 12.62 12.20
C LEU A 201 5.05 13.94 12.83
N MET A 202 3.90 13.90 13.51
CA MET A 202 3.19 15.11 13.96
C MET A 202 3.88 15.85 15.11
N TYR A 203 4.65 15.15 15.94
CA TYR A 203 5.22 15.76 17.15
C TYR A 203 6.74 15.95 17.10
N ARG A 204 7.48 15.25 16.20
CA ARG A 204 8.94 15.08 16.35
C ARG A 204 9.72 14.75 15.07
N LEU A 205 9.36 15.30 13.91
CA LEU A 205 10.19 15.20 12.71
C LEU A 205 11.38 16.18 12.75
N THR A 206 12.09 16.19 13.88
CA THR A 206 13.32 16.95 14.08
C THR A 206 14.34 16.04 14.75
N GLY A 207 15.61 16.29 14.49
CA GLY A 207 16.72 15.50 15.01
C GLY A 207 16.98 14.22 14.21
N ILE A 208 17.87 13.39 14.76
CA ILE A 208 18.41 12.21 14.09
C ILE A 208 17.51 11.01 14.37
N LYS A 209 17.01 10.37 13.31
CA LYS A 209 16.26 9.12 13.38
C LYS A 209 17.08 7.99 12.77
N ARG A 210 17.07 6.84 13.43
CA ARG A 210 17.67 5.62 12.90
C ARG A 210 16.64 4.86 12.08
N ILE A 211 16.98 4.61 10.82
CA ILE A 211 16.20 3.77 9.94
C ILE A 211 16.95 2.48 9.63
N VAL A 212 16.19 1.41 9.43
CA VAL A 212 16.71 0.09 9.11
C VAL A 212 16.03 -0.46 7.85
N PRO A 213 16.75 -1.18 6.98
CA PRO A 213 16.16 -1.78 5.79
C PRO A 213 15.11 -2.82 6.21
N PHE A 214 13.96 -2.80 5.53
CA PHE A 214 12.84 -3.67 5.89
C PHE A 214 13.15 -5.17 5.72
N ALA A 215 13.94 -5.54 4.70
CA ALA A 215 14.26 -6.93 4.45
C ALA A 215 15.72 -7.19 4.05
N SER A 216 16.14 -6.72 2.88
CA SER A 216 17.50 -6.93 2.37
C SER A 216 18.35 -5.67 2.50
N THR A 217 19.66 -5.85 2.63
CA THR A 217 20.66 -4.78 2.55
C THR A 217 21.05 -4.43 1.11
N ASP A 218 20.53 -5.17 0.11
CA ASP A 218 20.69 -4.91 -1.32
C ASP A 218 20.18 -3.50 -1.67
N THR A 219 20.89 -2.79 -2.55
CA THR A 219 20.59 -1.41 -2.95
C THR A 219 19.23 -1.27 -3.66
N ARG A 220 18.69 -2.36 -4.21
CA ARG A 220 17.35 -2.42 -4.78
C ARG A 220 16.24 -2.40 -3.73
N ASN A 221 16.56 -2.75 -2.48
CA ASN A 221 15.63 -2.59 -1.37
C ASN A 221 15.66 -1.13 -0.90
N ARG A 222 14.62 -0.39 -1.27
CA ARG A 222 14.45 1.02 -0.89
C ARG A 222 13.46 1.22 0.26
N LEU A 223 12.92 0.14 0.82
CA LEU A 223 11.98 0.19 1.94
C LEU A 223 12.72 0.13 3.28
N TYR A 224 12.45 1.11 4.12
CA TYR A 224 13.01 1.28 5.45
C TYR A 224 11.90 1.48 6.48
N VAL A 225 12.22 1.21 7.74
CA VAL A 225 11.35 1.48 8.89
C VAL A 225 12.17 2.25 9.93
N VAL A 226 11.53 3.21 10.60
CA VAL A 226 12.14 3.86 11.77
C VAL A 226 12.18 2.88 12.92
N GLN A 227 13.38 2.67 13.46
CA GLN A 227 13.59 1.87 14.65
C GLN A 227 13.03 2.61 15.88
N GLU A 228 12.18 1.95 16.67
CA GLU A 228 11.77 2.53 17.96
C GLU A 228 12.97 2.53 18.92
N ASN A 229 13.36 3.72 19.36
CA ASN A 229 14.27 3.85 20.50
C ASN A 229 13.47 3.50 21.76
N ASN A 230 13.58 2.25 22.23
CA ASN A 230 13.03 1.82 23.52
C ASN A 230 13.68 2.53 24.73
N ASN A 231 14.65 3.43 24.51
CA ASN A 231 15.31 4.21 25.55
C ASN A 231 14.66 5.59 25.79
N ALA A 232 13.54 5.92 25.14
CA ALA A 232 12.74 7.10 25.48
C ALA A 232 11.65 6.74 26.50
N LYS A 233 12.07 6.28 27.67
CA LYS A 233 11.29 6.37 28.91
C LYS A 233 12.08 7.32 29.82
N ASP A 234 11.82 8.61 29.63
CA ASP A 234 11.98 9.62 30.65
C ASP A 234 10.58 9.99 31.13
#